data_AF-A0A7V0NZT9-F1
#
_entry.id   AF-A0A7V0NZT9-F1
#
_cell.length_a   1.000
_cell.length_b   1.000
_cell.length_c   1.000
_cell.angle_alpha   90.00
_cell.angle_beta   90.00
_cell.angle_gamma   90.00
#
_symmetry.space_group_name_H-M   'P 1'
#
loop_
_entity.id
_entity.type
_entity.pdbx_description
1 polymer ?
#
loop_
_entity_poly.entity_id
_entity_poly.type
_entity_poly.pdbx_seq_one_letter_code
_entity_poly.pdbx_strand_id
1 'polypeptide(L)'
;MTIGPGGEPPWPPPPPPREKLITPAPDEIVFTEFIEVGPEGEKVDRMHYQNRWKDKIKEVSKIKPELMEAAKTGNFDDELMEYLRTEVLNRPVEYFNEINLAKVYRIFADITDFIKEALGVAKLPTQKEQLAELIEFLKVEYNLDLVQIRLLRILIEQIIQSPKYAEQFEKGDFQFLNNQPFASFGGVDAYLKAFGNITKPVFTHIKQSPPLKLALMR
;
A
#
# COMPACT_ATOMS: atom_id res chain seq x y z
N MET A 1 64.48 36.04 46.33
CA MET A 1 63.06 36.12 46.76
C MET A 1 62.22 35.41 45.73
N THR A 2 61.40 34.49 46.20
CA THR A 2 60.64 33.49 45.44
C THR A 2 59.40 34.10 44.77
N ILE A 3 59.19 33.79 43.49
CA ILE A 3 57.97 34.07 42.73
C ILE A 3 56.92 33.00 43.04
N GLY A 4 55.81 33.39 43.69
CA GLY A 4 54.65 32.53 43.93
C GLY A 4 53.63 32.68 42.79
N PRO A 5 53.05 31.59 42.26
CA PRO A 5 52.15 31.65 41.12
C PRO A 5 50.74 32.12 41.50
N GLY A 6 50.10 32.82 40.57
CA GLY A 6 48.73 33.33 40.70
C GLY A 6 47.69 32.23 40.79
N GLY A 7 46.75 32.38 41.73
CA GLY A 7 45.56 31.56 41.82
C GLY A 7 44.46 32.09 40.91
N GLU A 8 43.92 31.22 40.05
CA GLU A 8 42.72 31.48 39.25
C GLU A 8 41.50 31.73 40.16
N PRO A 9 40.54 32.60 39.76
CA PRO A 9 39.31 32.77 40.51
C PRO A 9 38.50 31.46 40.54
N PRO A 10 37.81 31.14 41.65
CA PRO A 10 37.10 29.87 41.80
C PRO A 10 35.94 29.76 40.81
N TRP A 11 35.79 28.57 40.23
CA TRP A 11 34.67 28.24 39.33
C TRP A 11 33.32 28.46 40.01
N PRO A 12 32.30 28.97 39.28
CA PRO A 12 30.95 29.03 39.80
C PRO A 12 30.43 27.62 40.11
N PRO A 13 29.59 27.45 41.15
CA PRO A 13 29.07 26.14 41.51
C PRO A 13 28.25 25.55 40.36
N PRO A 14 28.27 24.21 40.18
CA PRO A 14 27.48 23.57 39.14
C PRO A 14 25.99 23.86 39.34
N PRO A 15 25.23 24.08 38.25
CA PRO A 15 23.80 24.30 38.35
C PRO A 15 23.13 23.09 39.03
N PRO A 16 22.06 23.30 39.81
CA PRO A 16 21.37 22.21 40.48
C PRO A 16 20.90 21.15 39.46
N PRO A 17 20.87 19.86 39.85
CA PRO A 17 20.39 18.80 38.98
C PRO A 17 18.99 19.14 38.46
N ARG A 18 18.82 19.18 37.14
CA ARG A 18 17.50 19.39 36.54
C ARG A 18 16.62 18.20 36.93
N GLU A 19 15.52 18.47 37.64
CA GLU A 19 14.46 17.48 37.84
C GLU A 19 14.01 16.97 36.48
N LYS A 20 14.09 15.65 36.29
CA LYS A 20 13.48 15.01 35.12
C LYS A 20 11.99 15.19 35.25
N LEU A 21 11.42 16.10 34.48
CA LEU A 21 9.99 16.20 34.26
C LEU A 21 9.53 14.91 33.58
N ILE A 22 9.04 13.95 34.36
CA ILE A 22 8.33 12.79 33.84
C ILE A 22 6.89 13.25 33.64
N THR A 23 6.56 13.71 32.44
CA THR A 23 5.16 13.91 32.07
C THR A 23 4.52 12.54 31.87
N PRO A 24 3.46 12.17 32.60
CA PRO A 24 2.61 11.05 32.21
C PRO A 24 1.74 11.55 31.05
N ALA A 25 2.35 11.68 29.87
CA ALA A 25 1.55 11.75 28.66
C ALA A 25 0.87 10.38 28.54
N PRO A 26 -0.46 10.30 28.43
CA PRO A 26 -1.06 9.04 27.99
C PRO A 26 -0.42 8.68 26.65
N ASP A 27 0.00 7.42 26.49
CA ASP A 27 0.30 6.84 25.18
C ASP A 27 -0.99 6.93 24.37
N GLU A 28 -1.20 8.04 23.68
CA GLU A 28 -2.26 8.17 22.69
C GLU A 28 -1.95 7.13 21.62
N ILE A 29 -2.76 6.09 21.55
CA ILE A 29 -2.73 5.14 20.44
C ILE A 29 -3.06 5.96 19.19
N VAL A 30 -2.01 6.31 18.46
CA VAL A 30 -2.08 7.06 17.20
C VAL A 30 -2.74 6.15 16.18
N PHE A 31 -4.06 6.28 16.06
CA PHE A 31 -4.87 5.80 14.93
C PHE A 31 -4.93 4.27 14.74
N THR A 32 -5.89 3.63 15.42
CA THR A 32 -6.28 2.23 15.18
C THR A 32 -7.22 2.15 13.98
N GLU A 33 -6.74 1.69 12.83
CA GLU A 33 -7.59 1.37 11.68
C GLU A 33 -8.03 -0.08 11.76
N PHE A 34 -9.34 -0.35 11.73
CA PHE A 34 -9.86 -1.71 11.71
C PHE A 34 -10.15 -2.17 10.28
N ILE A 35 -9.95 -3.45 10.04
CA ILE A 35 -10.40 -4.16 8.82
C ILE A 35 -11.45 -5.19 9.21
N GLU A 36 -12.36 -5.49 8.30
CA GLU A 36 -13.25 -6.65 8.41
C GLU A 36 -12.65 -7.81 7.64
N VAL A 37 -12.42 -8.93 8.32
CA VAL A 37 -11.94 -10.20 7.76
C VAL A 37 -12.95 -11.28 8.08
N GLY A 38 -12.91 -12.40 7.35
CA GLY A 38 -13.81 -13.54 7.58
C GLY A 38 -15.25 -13.31 7.10
N PRO A 39 -16.11 -14.35 7.19
CA PRO A 39 -17.47 -14.33 6.65
C PRO A 39 -18.45 -13.51 7.50
N GLU A 40 -18.19 -13.35 8.80
CA GLU A 40 -19.07 -12.63 9.73
C GLU A 40 -18.60 -11.17 9.97
N GLY A 41 -17.55 -10.73 9.26
CA GLY A 41 -17.03 -9.37 9.35
C GLY A 41 -16.21 -9.11 10.62
N GLU A 42 -15.42 -10.09 11.04
CA GLU A 42 -14.53 -9.99 12.20
C GLU A 42 -13.63 -8.76 12.10
N LYS A 43 -13.74 -7.84 13.06
CA LYS A 43 -12.97 -6.60 13.10
C LYS A 43 -11.61 -6.81 13.75
N VAL A 44 -10.55 -6.60 12.97
CA VAL A 44 -9.16 -6.75 13.43
C VAL A 44 -8.42 -5.43 13.22
N ASP A 45 -7.58 -5.05 14.18
CA ASP A 45 -6.67 -3.91 13.99
C ASP A 45 -5.70 -4.19 12.84
N ARG A 46 -5.57 -3.23 11.94
CA ARG A 46 -4.76 -3.33 10.72
C ARG A 46 -3.29 -3.61 11.03
N MET A 47 -2.71 -2.89 11.98
CA MET A 47 -1.30 -3.06 12.34
C MET A 47 -1.07 -4.43 12.99
N HIS A 48 -1.98 -4.85 13.87
CA HIS A 48 -1.95 -6.18 14.47
C HIS A 48 -2.06 -7.29 13.42
N TYR A 49 -2.92 -7.13 12.41
CA TYR A 49 -3.03 -8.06 11.30
C TYR A 49 -1.72 -8.18 10.51
N GLN A 50 -1.08 -7.05 10.17
CA GLN A 50 0.23 -7.04 9.51
C GLN A 50 1.30 -7.75 10.34
N ASN A 51 1.34 -7.48 11.64
CA ASN A 51 2.30 -8.10 12.54
C ASN A 51 2.10 -9.62 12.61
N ARG A 52 0.85 -10.08 12.78
CA ARG A 52 0.54 -11.52 12.78
C ARG A 52 0.93 -12.19 11.46
N TRP A 53 0.71 -11.54 10.32
CA TRP A 53 1.15 -12.05 9.03
C TRP A 53 2.68 -12.23 9.00
N LYS A 54 3.42 -11.20 9.39
CA LYS A 54 4.89 -11.22 9.41
C LYS A 54 5.43 -12.30 10.34
N ASP A 55 4.87 -12.41 11.53
CA ASP A 55 5.28 -13.39 12.52
C ASP A 55 5.00 -14.81 12.03
N LYS A 56 3.80 -15.06 11.48
CA LYS A 56 3.43 -16.36 10.92
C LYS A 56 4.36 -16.78 9.79
N ILE A 57 4.68 -15.89 8.85
CA ILE A 57 5.60 -16.20 7.75
C ILE A 57 7.03 -16.46 8.24
N LYS A 58 7.50 -15.71 9.25
CA LYS A 58 8.79 -15.98 9.89
C LYS A 58 8.80 -17.32 10.61
N GLU A 59 7.73 -17.71 11.31
CA GLU A 59 7.60 -19.03 11.90
C GLU A 59 7.65 -20.13 10.86
N VAL A 60 6.90 -19.99 9.76
CA VAL A 60 6.92 -20.94 8.65
C VAL A 60 8.33 -21.06 8.08
N SER A 61 9.07 -19.96 7.87
CA SER A 61 10.45 -20.04 7.39
C SER A 61 11.43 -20.78 8.31
N LYS A 62 11.13 -20.90 9.61
CA LYS A 62 11.93 -21.71 10.54
C LYS A 62 11.63 -23.20 10.39
N ILE A 63 10.40 -23.56 10.05
CA ILE A 63 9.94 -24.94 9.84
C ILE A 63 10.30 -25.42 8.43
N LYS A 64 10.20 -24.52 7.45
CA LYS A 64 10.39 -24.70 6.01
C LYS A 64 11.47 -23.72 5.51
N PRO A 65 12.78 -24.00 5.74
CA PRO A 65 13.86 -23.10 5.33
C PRO A 65 13.88 -22.79 3.83
N GLU A 66 13.35 -23.69 3.00
CA GLU A 66 13.17 -23.50 1.55
C GLU A 66 12.34 -22.25 1.21
N LEU A 67 11.45 -21.80 2.11
CA LEU A 67 10.66 -20.59 1.92
C LEU A 67 11.54 -19.34 1.78
N MET A 68 12.63 -19.26 2.55
CA MET A 68 13.55 -18.13 2.49
C MET A 68 14.31 -18.11 1.15
N GLU A 69 14.74 -19.29 0.69
CA GLU A 69 15.44 -19.40 -0.60
C GLU A 69 14.50 -19.14 -1.78
N ALA A 70 13.26 -19.63 -1.71
CA ALA A 70 12.20 -19.31 -2.67
C ALA A 70 11.93 -17.80 -2.74
N ALA A 71 11.85 -17.12 -1.60
CA ALA A 71 11.66 -15.68 -1.55
C ALA A 71 12.81 -14.90 -2.19
N LYS A 72 14.07 -15.31 -1.96
CA LYS A 72 15.27 -14.66 -2.55
C LYS A 72 15.40 -14.90 -4.04
N THR A 73 15.08 -16.11 -4.50
CA THR A 73 15.24 -16.51 -5.91
C THR A 73 14.02 -16.21 -6.77
N GLY A 74 12.87 -15.96 -6.13
CA GLY A 74 11.57 -15.82 -6.79
C GLY A 74 10.96 -17.15 -7.24
N ASN A 75 11.56 -18.29 -6.90
CA ASN A 75 11.10 -19.61 -7.31
C ASN A 75 10.34 -20.30 -6.16
N PHE A 76 9.02 -20.18 -6.18
CA PHE A 76 8.13 -20.89 -5.25
C PHE A 76 7.60 -22.13 -5.96
N ASP A 77 8.12 -23.30 -5.60
CA ASP A 77 7.64 -24.56 -6.18
C ASP A 77 6.22 -24.90 -5.71
N ASP A 78 5.59 -25.83 -6.44
CA ASP A 78 4.19 -26.22 -6.21
C ASP A 78 3.99 -26.85 -4.83
N GLU A 79 4.97 -27.59 -4.30
CA GLU A 79 4.87 -28.24 -3.00
C GLU A 79 4.84 -27.21 -1.86
N LEU A 80 5.74 -26.22 -1.94
CA LEU A 80 5.79 -25.11 -0.99
C LEU A 80 4.52 -24.26 -1.07
N MET A 81 4.03 -23.98 -2.28
CA MET A 81 2.80 -23.23 -2.48
C MET A 81 1.57 -23.98 -1.95
N GLU A 82 1.50 -25.29 -2.12
CA GLU A 82 0.42 -26.12 -1.57
C GLU A 82 0.47 -26.15 -0.04
N TYR A 83 1.67 -26.27 0.55
CA TYR A 83 1.84 -26.17 2.00
C TYR A 83 1.34 -24.81 2.54
N LEU A 84 1.71 -23.70 1.89
CA LEU A 84 1.24 -22.37 2.28
C LEU A 84 -0.28 -22.28 2.18
N ARG A 85 -0.89 -22.81 1.12
CA ARG A 85 -2.35 -22.80 0.92
C ARG A 85 -3.11 -23.58 1.98
N THR A 86 -2.57 -24.70 2.43
CA THR A 86 -3.24 -25.62 3.37
C THR A 86 -3.00 -25.26 4.84
N GLU A 87 -1.79 -24.80 5.18
CA GLU A 87 -1.36 -24.60 6.56
C GLU A 87 -1.32 -23.12 6.99
N VAL A 88 -1.35 -22.17 6.05
CA VAL A 88 -1.20 -20.74 6.36
C VAL A 88 -2.36 -19.91 5.84
N LEU A 89 -2.70 -20.07 4.56
CA LEU A 89 -3.71 -19.25 3.90
C LEU A 89 -5.12 -19.75 4.19
N ASN A 90 -6.09 -18.85 4.18
CA ASN A 90 -7.52 -19.11 4.35
C ASN A 90 -7.88 -19.90 5.62
N ARG A 91 -7.01 -19.91 6.63
CA ARG A 91 -7.31 -20.49 7.93
C ARG A 91 -8.41 -19.68 8.62
N PRO A 92 -9.37 -20.32 9.31
CA PRO A 92 -10.53 -19.64 9.90
C PRO A 92 -10.19 -18.77 11.12
N VAL A 93 -8.94 -18.74 11.55
CA VAL A 93 -8.50 -17.94 12.70
C VAL A 93 -7.92 -16.61 12.23
N GLU A 94 -7.04 -16.64 11.22
CA GLU A 94 -6.35 -15.45 10.76
C GLU A 94 -6.91 -14.90 9.44
N TYR A 95 -7.57 -15.72 8.64
CA TYR A 95 -8.10 -15.36 7.32
C TYR A 95 -7.05 -14.71 6.39
N PHE A 96 -5.79 -15.13 6.48
CA PHE A 96 -4.75 -14.66 5.57
C PHE A 96 -5.06 -15.07 4.13
N ASN A 97 -5.27 -14.08 3.27
CA ASN A 97 -5.41 -14.23 1.83
C ASN A 97 -5.03 -12.92 1.15
N GLU A 98 -4.83 -12.96 -0.17
CA GLU A 98 -4.40 -11.81 -0.97
C GLU A 98 -5.36 -10.63 -0.85
N ILE A 99 -6.67 -10.88 -0.75
CA ILE A 99 -7.68 -9.82 -0.65
C ILE A 99 -7.53 -9.06 0.68
N ASN A 100 -7.44 -9.79 1.79
CA ASN A 100 -7.30 -9.20 3.12
C ASN A 100 -5.94 -8.53 3.27
N LEU A 101 -4.87 -9.15 2.76
CA LEU A 101 -3.54 -8.53 2.72
C LEU A 101 -3.54 -7.27 1.86
N ALA A 102 -4.24 -7.25 0.72
CA ALA A 102 -4.31 -6.08 -0.13
C ALA A 102 -5.03 -4.91 0.54
N LYS A 103 -6.13 -5.17 1.24
CA LYS A 103 -6.83 -4.16 2.06
C LYS A 103 -5.90 -3.59 3.14
N VAL A 104 -5.21 -4.48 3.85
CA VAL A 104 -4.32 -4.14 4.96
C VAL A 104 -3.10 -3.38 4.51
N TYR A 105 -2.44 -3.79 3.43
CA TYR A 105 -1.26 -3.11 2.93
C TYR A 105 -1.61 -1.92 2.03
N ARG A 106 -2.89 -1.77 1.65
CA ARG A 106 -3.37 -0.76 0.69
C ARG A 106 -2.63 -0.84 -0.64
N ILE A 107 -2.37 -2.06 -1.08
CA ILE A 107 -1.67 -2.38 -2.31
C ILE A 107 -2.16 -3.73 -2.79
N PHE A 108 -2.30 -3.93 -4.10
CA PHE A 108 -2.46 -5.29 -4.61
C PHE A 108 -1.10 -5.90 -4.86
N ALA A 109 -0.88 -7.11 -4.42
CA ALA A 109 0.30 -7.87 -4.77
C ALA A 109 -0.06 -9.36 -4.73
N ASP A 110 0.74 -10.19 -5.39
CA ASP A 110 0.57 -11.63 -5.28
C ASP A 110 1.01 -12.09 -3.89
N ILE A 111 0.51 -13.25 -3.45
CA ILE A 111 0.85 -13.78 -2.12
C ILE A 111 2.35 -13.94 -1.92
N THR A 112 3.09 -14.26 -2.99
CA THR A 112 4.55 -14.41 -2.96
C THR A 112 5.26 -13.10 -2.66
N ASP A 113 4.72 -11.96 -3.10
CA ASP A 113 5.28 -10.64 -2.80
C ASP A 113 5.01 -10.23 -1.36
N PHE A 114 3.82 -10.54 -0.82
CA PHE A 114 3.54 -10.37 0.61
C PHE A 114 4.45 -11.25 1.49
N ILE A 115 4.82 -12.44 1.02
CA ILE A 115 5.78 -13.31 1.71
C ILE A 115 7.18 -12.69 1.66
N LYS A 116 7.64 -12.22 0.50
CA LYS A 116 8.96 -11.56 0.36
C LYS A 116 9.06 -10.34 1.28
N GLU A 117 7.98 -9.55 1.41
CA GLU A 117 7.94 -8.42 2.34
C GLU A 117 7.99 -8.84 3.79
N ALA A 118 7.23 -9.87 4.17
CA ALA A 118 7.22 -10.39 5.53
C ALA A 118 8.58 -10.92 5.98
N LEU A 119 9.34 -11.51 5.05
CA LEU A 119 10.70 -11.99 5.27
C LEU A 119 11.77 -10.91 5.13
N GLY A 120 11.41 -9.70 4.69
CA GLY A 120 12.34 -8.59 4.48
C GLY A 120 13.24 -8.75 3.25
N VAL A 121 12.87 -9.61 2.30
CA VAL A 121 13.61 -9.88 1.07
C VAL A 121 13.35 -8.83 0.00
N ALA A 122 12.09 -8.40 -0.16
CA ALA A 122 11.70 -7.35 -1.10
C ALA A 122 10.67 -6.43 -0.45
N LYS A 123 10.59 -5.19 -0.90
CA LYS A 123 9.52 -4.28 -0.50
C LYS A 123 8.33 -4.47 -1.42
N LEU A 124 7.12 -4.34 -0.89
CA LEU A 124 5.92 -4.20 -1.72
C LEU A 124 6.01 -2.92 -2.56
N PRO A 125 5.44 -2.91 -3.77
CA PRO A 125 5.34 -1.70 -4.55
C PRO A 125 4.49 -0.66 -3.80
N THR A 126 4.74 0.60 -4.07
CA THR A 126 3.90 1.71 -3.61
C THR A 126 2.72 1.89 -4.56
N GLN A 127 1.63 2.48 -4.06
CA GLN A 127 0.46 2.81 -4.88
C GLN A 127 0.83 3.70 -6.09
N LYS A 128 1.83 4.57 -5.93
CA LYS A 128 2.34 5.43 -7.00
C LYS A 128 3.07 4.62 -8.09
N GLU A 129 3.85 3.61 -7.70
CA GLU A 129 4.53 2.72 -8.65
C GLU A 129 3.52 1.90 -9.46
N GLN A 130 2.50 1.32 -8.80
CA GLN A 130 1.44 0.58 -9.51
C GLN A 130 0.66 1.46 -10.49
N LEU A 131 0.39 2.71 -10.11
CA LEU A 131 -0.23 3.68 -11.01
C LEU A 131 0.67 4.00 -12.21
N ALA A 132 1.97 4.19 -11.97
CA ALA A 132 2.93 4.47 -13.04
C ALA A 132 3.05 3.29 -14.00
N GLU A 133 3.12 2.06 -13.49
CA GLU A 133 3.15 0.83 -14.29
C GLU A 133 1.88 0.65 -15.12
N LEU A 134 0.70 0.89 -14.53
CA LEU A 134 -0.56 0.83 -15.27
C LEU A 134 -0.60 1.86 -16.41
N ILE A 135 -0.18 3.09 -16.15
CA ILE A 135 -0.16 4.14 -17.18
C ILE A 135 0.84 3.79 -18.29
N GLU A 136 2.03 3.29 -17.95
CA GLU A 136 3.03 2.91 -18.94
C GLU A 136 2.58 1.71 -19.78
N PHE A 137 1.97 0.70 -19.15
CA PHE A 137 1.35 -0.41 -19.85
C PHE A 137 0.30 0.06 -20.85
N LEU A 138 -0.66 0.89 -20.42
CA LEU A 138 -1.72 1.40 -21.30
C LEU A 138 -1.18 2.27 -22.44
N LYS A 139 -0.15 3.06 -22.15
CA LYS A 139 0.54 3.88 -23.16
C LYS A 139 1.14 3.03 -24.26
N VAL A 140 1.85 1.95 -23.90
CA VAL A 140 2.50 1.05 -24.86
C VAL A 140 1.45 0.23 -25.62
N GLU A 141 0.52 -0.40 -24.91
CA GLU A 141 -0.49 -1.30 -25.47
C GLU A 141 -1.40 -0.59 -26.50
N TYR A 142 -1.78 0.66 -26.21
CA TYR A 142 -2.71 1.42 -27.05
C TYR A 142 -2.05 2.52 -27.89
N ASN A 143 -0.71 2.60 -27.87
CA ASN A 143 0.08 3.64 -28.53
C ASN A 143 -0.46 5.06 -28.27
N LEU A 144 -0.64 5.38 -26.98
CA LEU A 144 -1.32 6.62 -26.57
C LEU A 144 -0.49 7.88 -26.86
N ASP A 145 -1.15 8.93 -27.33
CA ASP A 145 -0.54 10.24 -27.51
C ASP A 145 -0.47 11.06 -26.21
N LEU A 146 0.20 12.22 -26.24
CA LEU A 146 0.39 13.08 -25.08
C LEU A 146 -0.92 13.56 -24.44
N VAL A 147 -1.96 13.81 -25.24
CA VAL A 147 -3.27 14.27 -24.75
C VAL A 147 -3.98 13.12 -24.04
N GLN A 148 -4.00 11.93 -24.65
CA GLN A 148 -4.56 10.72 -24.07
C GLN A 148 -3.85 10.34 -22.76
N ILE A 149 -2.52 10.37 -22.72
CA ILE A 149 -1.75 10.09 -21.50
C ILE A 149 -2.10 11.08 -20.38
N ARG A 150 -2.25 12.37 -20.69
CA ARG A 150 -2.63 13.38 -19.70
C ARG A 150 -4.03 13.13 -19.13
N LEU A 151 -5.01 12.89 -20.00
CA LEU A 151 -6.39 12.61 -19.60
C LEU A 151 -6.48 11.31 -18.78
N LEU A 152 -5.74 10.28 -19.20
CA LEU A 152 -5.65 8.98 -18.52
C LEU A 152 -5.10 9.14 -17.10
N ARG A 153 -4.02 9.91 -16.94
CA ARG A 153 -3.43 10.17 -15.63
C ARG A 153 -4.44 10.80 -14.67
N ILE A 154 -5.13 11.86 -15.13
CA ILE A 154 -6.14 12.55 -14.31
C ILE A 154 -7.28 11.58 -13.97
N LEU A 155 -7.76 10.79 -14.93
CA LEU A 155 -8.79 9.78 -14.71
C LEU A 155 -8.40 8.81 -13.61
N ILE A 156 -7.25 8.14 -13.76
CA ILE A 156 -6.84 7.09 -12.85
C ILE A 156 -6.52 7.66 -11.46
N GLU A 157 -5.86 8.82 -11.36
CA GLU A 157 -5.59 9.47 -10.07
C GLU A 157 -6.88 9.80 -9.32
N GLN A 158 -7.90 10.32 -10.01
CA GLN A 158 -9.16 10.71 -9.38
C GLN A 158 -10.05 9.52 -9.00
N ILE A 159 -10.14 8.47 -9.83
CA ILE A 159 -10.90 7.26 -9.46
C ILE A 159 -10.25 6.52 -8.29
N ILE A 160 -8.92 6.55 -8.17
CA ILE A 160 -8.22 5.92 -7.03
C ILE A 160 -8.45 6.70 -5.72
N GLN A 161 -8.58 8.02 -5.80
CA GLN A 161 -8.74 8.89 -4.63
C GLN A 161 -10.20 8.96 -4.13
N SER A 162 -11.17 8.64 -4.99
CA SER A 162 -12.60 8.79 -4.69
C SER A 162 -13.34 7.47 -4.89
N PRO A 163 -13.77 6.78 -3.82
CA PRO A 163 -14.58 5.56 -3.92
C PRO A 163 -15.85 5.78 -4.76
N LYS A 164 -16.47 6.96 -4.62
CA LYS A 164 -17.61 7.37 -5.45
C LYS A 164 -17.29 7.35 -6.94
N TYR A 165 -16.15 7.90 -7.35
CA TYR A 165 -15.75 7.90 -8.77
C TYR A 165 -15.34 6.51 -9.25
N ALA A 166 -14.67 5.71 -8.41
CA ALA A 166 -14.39 4.32 -8.71
C ALA A 166 -15.67 3.53 -8.99
N GLU A 167 -16.70 3.66 -8.15
CA GLU A 167 -17.99 3.01 -8.34
C GLU A 167 -18.70 3.46 -9.61
N GLN A 168 -18.76 4.77 -9.87
CA GLN A 168 -19.39 5.30 -11.08
C GLN A 168 -18.67 4.79 -12.33
N PHE A 169 -17.34 4.81 -12.33
CA PHE A 169 -16.51 4.27 -13.41
C PHE A 169 -16.77 2.76 -13.64
N GLU A 170 -16.85 1.97 -12.56
CA GLU A 170 -17.13 0.54 -12.63
C GLU A 170 -18.50 0.25 -13.24
N LYS A 171 -19.54 0.99 -12.81
CA LYS A 171 -20.91 0.90 -13.34
C LYS A 171 -21.04 1.43 -14.78
N GLY A 172 -20.02 2.10 -15.31
CA GLY A 172 -20.07 2.75 -16.63
C GLY A 172 -20.87 4.05 -16.63
N ASP A 173 -21.12 4.64 -15.46
CA ASP A 173 -21.64 6.00 -15.33
C ASP A 173 -20.47 6.99 -15.44
N PHE A 174 -20.32 7.62 -16.60
CA PHE A 174 -19.26 8.58 -16.86
C PHE A 174 -19.65 10.03 -16.62
N GLN A 175 -20.86 10.31 -16.08
CA GLN A 175 -21.32 11.68 -15.83
C GLN A 175 -20.42 12.43 -14.84
N PHE A 176 -19.70 11.72 -13.97
CA PHE A 176 -18.74 12.33 -13.05
C PHE A 176 -17.59 13.07 -13.76
N LEU A 177 -17.30 12.76 -15.02
CA LEU A 177 -16.31 13.49 -15.81
C LEU A 177 -16.75 14.93 -16.11
N ASN A 178 -18.00 15.30 -15.87
CA ASN A 178 -18.46 16.70 -15.96
C ASN A 178 -18.18 17.51 -14.68
N ASN A 179 -17.62 16.88 -13.64
CA ASN A 179 -17.20 17.56 -12.41
C ASN A 179 -15.73 18.00 -12.49
N GLN A 180 -15.30 18.89 -11.59
CA GLN A 180 -13.87 19.20 -11.42
C GLN A 180 -13.11 17.98 -10.85
N PRO A 181 -11.83 17.76 -11.24
CA PRO A 181 -11.04 18.57 -12.17
C PRO A 181 -11.30 18.28 -13.66
N PHE A 182 -12.02 17.20 -14.00
CA PHE A 182 -12.24 16.74 -15.37
C PHE A 182 -12.89 17.77 -16.30
N ALA A 183 -13.83 18.56 -15.78
CA ALA A 183 -14.50 19.63 -16.51
C ALA A 183 -13.51 20.65 -17.10
N SER A 184 -12.41 20.94 -16.39
CA SER A 184 -11.34 21.82 -16.88
C SER A 184 -10.60 21.26 -18.10
N PHE A 185 -10.78 19.97 -18.40
CA PHE A 185 -10.22 19.28 -19.56
C PHE A 185 -11.26 18.98 -20.63
N GLY A 186 -12.48 19.51 -20.50
CA GLY A 186 -13.58 19.32 -21.47
C GLY A 186 -14.54 18.17 -21.15
N GLY A 187 -14.43 17.59 -19.95
CA GLY A 187 -15.37 16.60 -19.41
C GLY A 187 -15.56 15.37 -20.29
N VAL A 188 -16.76 14.79 -20.29
CA VAL A 188 -17.06 13.54 -21.02
C VAL A 188 -16.64 13.62 -22.50
N ASP A 189 -16.96 14.73 -23.16
CA ASP A 189 -16.70 14.91 -24.60
C ASP A 189 -15.20 14.86 -24.93
N ALA A 190 -14.35 15.40 -24.05
CA ALA A 190 -12.90 15.34 -24.24
C ALA A 190 -12.37 13.91 -24.19
N TYR A 191 -12.85 13.10 -23.25
CA TYR A 191 -12.46 11.68 -23.16
C TYR A 191 -12.97 10.89 -24.37
N LEU A 192 -14.23 11.07 -24.76
CA LEU A 192 -14.79 10.38 -25.94
C LEU A 192 -14.05 10.76 -27.23
N LYS A 193 -13.74 12.05 -27.42
CA LYS A 193 -13.01 12.53 -28.59
C LYS A 193 -11.56 12.05 -28.61
N ALA A 194 -10.88 12.04 -27.46
CA ALA A 194 -9.48 11.65 -27.37
C ALA A 194 -9.29 10.14 -27.57
N PHE A 195 -10.12 9.30 -26.95
CA PHE A 195 -9.96 7.85 -26.99
C PHE A 195 -10.76 7.18 -28.10
N GLY A 196 -11.83 7.80 -28.62
CA GLY A 196 -12.57 7.29 -29.79
C GLY A 196 -12.88 5.78 -29.71
N ASN A 197 -12.38 5.02 -30.67
CA ASN A 197 -12.55 3.57 -30.77
C ASN A 197 -11.81 2.76 -29.69
N ILE A 198 -10.74 3.29 -29.10
CA ILE A 198 -9.98 2.61 -28.04
C ILE A 198 -10.53 2.88 -26.63
N THR A 199 -11.57 3.71 -26.48
CA THR A 199 -12.18 4.03 -25.19
C THR A 199 -12.58 2.77 -24.42
N LYS A 200 -13.33 1.86 -25.06
CA LYS A 200 -13.82 0.64 -24.42
C LYS A 200 -12.68 -0.28 -23.97
N PRO A 201 -11.72 -0.67 -24.82
CA PRO A 201 -10.64 -1.56 -24.38
C PRO A 201 -9.74 -0.91 -23.31
N VAL A 202 -9.34 0.36 -23.45
CA VAL A 202 -8.55 1.07 -22.42
C VAL A 202 -9.28 1.05 -21.07
N PHE A 203 -10.57 1.41 -21.06
CA PHE A 203 -11.34 1.47 -19.82
C PHE A 203 -11.55 0.07 -19.22
N THR A 204 -11.65 -0.97 -20.05
CA THR A 204 -11.75 -2.36 -19.59
C THR A 204 -10.48 -2.79 -18.86
N HIS A 205 -9.29 -2.43 -19.36
CA HIS A 205 -8.04 -2.70 -18.62
C HIS A 205 -7.96 -1.92 -17.30
N ILE A 206 -8.41 -0.66 -17.28
CA ILE A 206 -8.47 0.11 -16.02
C ILE A 206 -9.39 -0.61 -15.03
N LYS A 207 -10.56 -1.12 -15.47
CA LYS A 207 -11.49 -1.87 -14.62
C LYS A 207 -10.86 -3.12 -13.98
N GLN A 208 -10.04 -3.81 -14.75
CA GLN A 208 -9.36 -5.02 -14.28
C GLN A 208 -8.10 -4.72 -13.46
N SER A 209 -7.66 -3.46 -13.45
CA SER A 209 -6.39 -3.07 -12.83
C SER A 209 -6.44 -3.17 -11.30
N PRO A 210 -5.32 -3.57 -10.67
CA PRO A 210 -5.24 -3.65 -9.23
C PRO A 210 -5.53 -2.31 -8.50
N PRO A 211 -5.05 -1.13 -8.98
CA PRO A 211 -5.37 0.14 -8.35
C PRO A 211 -6.86 0.47 -8.27
N LEU A 212 -7.66 0.13 -9.29
CA LEU A 212 -9.12 0.36 -9.24
C LEU A 212 -9.80 -0.60 -8.25
N LYS A 213 -9.46 -1.89 -8.29
CA LYS A 213 -10.01 -2.87 -7.35
C LYS A 213 -9.80 -2.43 -5.90
N LEU A 214 -8.65 -1.81 -5.61
CA LEU A 214 -8.35 -1.32 -4.27
C LEU A 214 -9.21 -0.11 -3.89
N ALA A 215 -9.46 0.79 -4.84
CA ALA A 215 -10.32 1.95 -4.63
C ALA A 215 -11.77 1.55 -4.32
N LEU A 216 -12.23 0.44 -4.91
CA LEU A 216 -13.57 -0.13 -4.67
C LEU A 216 -13.71 -0.86 -3.32
N MET A 217 -12.61 -1.15 -2.63
CA MET A 217 -12.59 -1.83 -1.33
C MET A 217 -12.58 -0.86 -0.13
N ARG A 218 -12.56 0.45 -0.39
CA ARG A 218 -12.42 1.51 0.63
C ARG A 218 -13.76 1.99 1.15
#